data_AF-A0A920AHC8-F1
#
_entry.id   AF-A0A920AHC8-F1
#
_cell.length_a   1.000
_cell.length_b   1.000
_cell.length_c   1.000
_cell.angle_alpha   90.00
_cell.angle_beta   90.00
_cell.angle_gamma   90.00
#
_symmetry.space_group_name_H-M   'P 1'
#
loop_
_entity.id
_entity.type
_entity.pdbx_description
1 polymer ?
#
loop_
_entity_poly.entity_id
_entity_poly.type
_entity_poly.pdbx_seq_one_letter_code
_entity_poly.pdbx_strand_id
1 'polypeptide(L)'
;MVIDSKVSLVDYERAVTAETDAERATALEAHAKAVKNHIDALSAKDYANLPGMESPDFVLMFMPVEPAYIEVMRSQRELFNHGYQKNVVLVSHTTLMPILRTVANLWMIEHSNREAREISERAGDIYNTVCLLGDRLYALGNAISTTANKYNDVVKATQGKQGLLGKVSRFQSLSQRANKSFPDALAPIEPDVETARLEDINDQLPPKKTE
;
A
#
# COMPACT_ATOMS: atom_id res chain seq x y z
N MET A 1 -20.94 1.38 -10.76
CA MET A 1 -22.03 2.32 -10.35
C MET A 1 -22.88 2.66 -11.55
N VAL A 2 -24.20 2.57 -11.41
CA VAL A 2 -25.17 2.71 -12.49
C VAL A 2 -25.99 3.98 -12.31
N ILE A 3 -26.19 4.74 -13.39
CA ILE A 3 -27.01 5.96 -13.42
C ILE A 3 -28.14 5.73 -14.43
N ASP A 4 -29.40 5.89 -14.02
CA ASP A 4 -30.57 5.88 -14.92
C ASP A 4 -31.20 7.28 -14.99
N SER A 5 -31.49 7.74 -16.20
CA SER A 5 -31.97 9.10 -16.50
C SER A 5 -33.36 9.15 -17.15
N LYS A 6 -34.12 8.05 -17.19
CA LYS A 6 -35.41 7.97 -17.91
C LYS A 6 -36.60 8.43 -17.08
N VAL A 7 -36.58 9.67 -16.62
CA VAL A 7 -37.71 10.26 -15.89
C VAL A 7 -38.68 10.92 -16.87
N SER A 8 -39.95 10.49 -16.85
CA SER A 8 -41.02 11.13 -17.63
C SER A 8 -41.37 12.49 -17.02
N LEU A 9 -41.19 13.57 -17.79
CA LEU A 9 -41.50 14.95 -17.40
C LEU A 9 -42.89 15.41 -17.86
N VAL A 10 -43.65 14.54 -18.53
CA VAL A 10 -44.94 14.88 -19.16
C VAL A 10 -45.94 15.46 -18.15
N ASP A 11 -46.00 14.90 -16.95
CA ASP A 11 -46.92 15.37 -15.91
C ASP A 11 -46.46 16.69 -15.26
N TYR A 12 -45.15 16.94 -15.22
CA TYR A 12 -44.62 18.23 -14.78
C TYR A 12 -44.90 19.33 -15.82
N GLU A 13 -44.74 19.04 -17.11
CA GLU A 13 -45.10 19.99 -18.18
C GLU A 13 -46.59 20.35 -18.14
N ARG A 14 -47.46 19.37 -17.88
CA ARG A 14 -48.90 19.60 -17.66
C ARG A 14 -49.18 20.47 -16.44
N ALA A 15 -48.43 20.30 -15.35
CA ALA A 15 -48.57 21.13 -14.17
C ALA A 15 -48.13 22.60 -14.43
N VAL A 16 -47.10 22.79 -15.24
CA VAL A 16 -46.59 24.13 -15.62
C VAL A 16 -47.53 24.85 -16.59
N THR A 17 -48.24 24.10 -17.43
CA THR A 17 -49.17 24.63 -18.45
C THR A 17 -50.63 24.68 -18.00
N ALA A 18 -50.93 24.25 -16.78
CA ALA A 18 -52.29 24.28 -16.23
C ALA A 18 -52.83 25.70 -16.05
N GLU A 19 -54.08 25.92 -16.43
CA GLU A 19 -54.74 27.23 -16.33
C GLU A 19 -55.40 27.43 -14.96
N THR A 20 -55.66 26.33 -14.24
CA THR A 20 -56.30 26.34 -12.92
C THR A 20 -55.43 25.67 -11.85
N ASP A 21 -55.56 26.14 -10.60
CA ASP A 21 -54.85 25.54 -9.45
C ASP A 21 -55.24 24.07 -9.23
N ALA A 22 -56.47 23.69 -9.56
CA ALA A 22 -56.96 22.31 -9.43
C ALA A 22 -56.29 21.37 -10.44
N GLU A 23 -56.14 21.79 -11.69
CA GLU A 23 -55.43 21.04 -12.72
C GLU A 23 -53.94 20.93 -12.39
N ARG A 24 -53.34 22.03 -11.91
CA ARG A 24 -51.94 22.06 -11.45
C ARG A 24 -51.71 21.03 -10.33
N ALA A 25 -52.57 21.01 -9.30
CA ALA A 25 -52.45 20.07 -8.20
C ALA A 25 -52.56 18.60 -8.67
N THR A 26 -53.53 18.33 -9.55
CA THR A 26 -53.74 16.99 -10.11
C THR A 26 -52.53 16.50 -10.92
N ALA A 27 -51.95 17.37 -11.75
CA ALA A 27 -50.78 17.06 -12.56
C ALA A 27 -49.51 16.82 -11.70
N LEU A 28 -49.33 17.57 -10.60
CA LEU A 28 -48.21 17.35 -9.68
C LEU A 28 -48.33 16.03 -8.92
N GLU A 29 -49.53 15.63 -8.52
CA GLU A 29 -49.75 14.33 -7.89
C GLU A 29 -49.47 13.17 -8.86
N ALA A 30 -49.87 13.33 -10.13
CA ALA A 30 -49.50 12.39 -11.19
C ALA A 30 -47.98 12.31 -11.38
N HIS A 31 -47.29 13.45 -11.39
CA HIS A 31 -45.84 13.51 -11.50
C HIS A 31 -45.15 12.78 -10.33
N ALA A 32 -45.56 13.03 -9.10
CA ALA A 32 -44.98 12.38 -7.92
C ALA A 32 -45.22 10.86 -7.94
N LYS A 33 -46.40 10.41 -8.38
CA LYS A 33 -46.70 8.99 -8.59
C LYS A 33 -45.84 8.37 -9.69
N ALA A 34 -45.60 9.09 -10.80
CA ALA A 34 -44.71 8.61 -11.86
C ALA A 34 -43.28 8.43 -11.37
N VAL A 35 -42.77 9.37 -10.57
CA VAL A 35 -41.45 9.26 -9.92
C VAL A 35 -41.40 8.05 -8.99
N LYS A 36 -42.42 7.85 -8.14
CA LYS A 36 -42.52 6.67 -7.27
C LYS A 36 -42.46 5.36 -8.05
N ASN A 37 -43.24 5.25 -9.12
CA ASN A 37 -43.25 4.06 -9.96
C ASN A 37 -41.88 3.81 -10.61
N HIS A 38 -41.15 4.87 -10.95
CA HIS A 38 -39.80 4.75 -11.51
C HIS A 38 -38.79 4.27 -10.46
N ILE A 39 -38.88 4.76 -9.21
CA ILE A 39 -38.11 4.23 -8.08
C ILE A 39 -38.37 2.72 -7.92
N ASP A 40 -39.64 2.32 -7.91
CA ASP A 40 -40.02 0.92 -7.73
C ASP A 40 -39.51 0.04 -8.88
N ALA A 41 -39.57 0.55 -10.11
CA ALA A 41 -39.04 -0.14 -11.29
C ALA A 41 -37.51 -0.25 -11.29
N LEU A 42 -36.79 0.77 -10.81
CA LEU A 42 -35.33 0.74 -10.70
C LEU A 42 -34.86 -0.19 -9.59
N SER A 43 -35.55 -0.19 -8.45
CA SER A 43 -35.26 -1.10 -7.33
C SER A 43 -35.46 -2.57 -7.71
N ALA A 44 -36.45 -2.86 -8.57
CA ALA A 44 -36.68 -4.21 -9.08
C ALA A 44 -35.63 -4.67 -10.10
N LYS A 45 -34.86 -3.75 -10.70
CA LYS A 45 -33.75 -4.10 -11.58
C LYS A 45 -32.52 -4.35 -10.71
N ASP A 46 -32.09 -5.60 -10.70
CA ASP A 46 -31.00 -6.09 -9.85
C ASP A 46 -29.62 -5.69 -10.41
N TYR A 47 -29.32 -4.39 -10.34
CA TYR A 47 -28.01 -3.85 -10.73
C TYR A 47 -26.90 -4.20 -9.71
N ALA A 48 -27.28 -4.57 -8.49
CA ALA A 48 -26.36 -5.00 -7.44
C ALA A 48 -25.75 -6.38 -7.72
N ASN A 49 -26.50 -7.29 -8.37
CA ASN A 49 -26.03 -8.64 -8.70
C ASN A 49 -25.41 -8.77 -10.11
N LEU A 50 -25.03 -7.67 -10.77
CA LEU A 50 -24.31 -7.76 -12.04
C LEU A 50 -22.90 -8.33 -11.82
N PRO A 51 -22.58 -9.51 -12.36
CA PRO A 51 -21.28 -10.14 -12.14
C PRO A 51 -20.15 -9.29 -12.74
N GLY A 52 -19.15 -8.97 -11.91
CA GLY A 52 -17.93 -8.27 -12.33
C GLY A 52 -17.87 -6.78 -12.01
N MET A 53 -18.86 -6.19 -11.33
CA MET A 53 -18.73 -4.85 -10.76
C MET A 53 -18.82 -4.90 -9.23
N GLU A 54 -17.78 -4.43 -8.55
CA GLU A 54 -17.89 -3.88 -7.19
C GLU A 54 -18.71 -2.57 -7.27
N SER A 55 -19.99 -2.67 -7.59
CA SER A 55 -20.89 -1.53 -7.64
C SER A 55 -21.37 -1.20 -6.23
N PRO A 56 -21.40 0.08 -5.84
CA PRO A 56 -22.08 0.50 -4.62
C PRO A 56 -23.52 -0.01 -4.61
N ASP A 57 -24.06 -0.32 -3.43
CA ASP A 57 -25.41 -0.85 -3.22
C ASP A 57 -26.54 0.06 -3.72
N PHE A 58 -26.24 1.25 -4.25
CA PHE A 58 -27.22 2.28 -4.62
C PHE A 58 -27.27 2.56 -6.13
N VAL A 59 -28.49 2.72 -6.65
CA VAL A 59 -28.77 3.23 -7.98
C VAL A 59 -29.08 4.72 -7.90
N LEU A 60 -28.43 5.53 -8.73
CA LEU A 60 -28.71 6.97 -8.82
C LEU A 60 -29.78 7.21 -9.88
N MET A 61 -30.95 7.73 -9.47
CA MET A 61 -32.04 8.16 -10.35
C MET A 61 -31.88 9.64 -10.63
N PHE A 62 -31.50 9.99 -11.86
CA PHE A 62 -31.20 11.37 -12.24
C PHE A 62 -32.43 12.11 -12.76
N MET A 63 -32.77 13.24 -12.15
CA MET A 63 -33.78 14.17 -12.63
C MET A 63 -33.13 15.42 -13.25
N PRO A 64 -33.26 15.64 -14.57
CA PRO A 64 -32.57 16.74 -15.26
C PRO A 64 -33.19 18.11 -15.00
N VAL A 65 -34.46 18.17 -14.59
CA VAL A 65 -35.20 19.42 -14.36
C VAL A 65 -35.33 19.68 -12.86
N GLU A 66 -34.49 20.56 -12.33
CA GLU A 66 -34.46 20.88 -10.88
C GLU A 66 -35.81 21.35 -10.32
N PRO A 67 -36.57 22.23 -11.01
CA PRO A 67 -37.87 22.66 -10.49
C PRO A 67 -38.86 21.50 -10.31
N ALA A 68 -38.81 20.51 -11.19
CA ALA A 68 -39.63 19.30 -11.07
C ALA A 68 -39.23 18.48 -9.83
N TYR A 69 -37.92 18.35 -9.58
CA TYR A 69 -37.38 17.67 -8.39
C TYR A 69 -37.86 18.36 -7.11
N ILE A 70 -37.72 19.68 -7.03
CA ILE A 70 -38.12 20.46 -5.85
C ILE A 70 -39.62 20.30 -5.59
N GLU A 71 -40.44 20.33 -6.64
CA GLU A 71 -41.90 20.25 -6.48
C GLU A 71 -42.37 18.86 -6.03
N VAL A 72 -41.73 17.79 -6.50
CA VAL A 72 -41.96 16.43 -5.99
C VAL A 72 -41.52 16.30 -4.53
N MET A 73 -40.35 16.81 -4.17
CA MET A 73 -39.88 16.79 -2.78
C MET A 73 -40.74 17.64 -1.85
N ARG A 74 -41.34 18.72 -2.36
CA ARG A 74 -42.26 19.59 -1.62
C ARG A 74 -43.61 18.91 -1.34
N SER A 75 -44.15 18.22 -2.35
CA SER A 75 -45.47 17.57 -2.30
C SER A 75 -45.45 16.21 -1.60
N GLN A 76 -44.40 15.41 -1.79
CA GLN A 76 -44.26 14.06 -1.21
C GLN A 76 -42.88 13.87 -0.59
N ARG A 77 -42.70 14.36 0.65
CA ARG A 77 -41.45 14.22 1.41
C ARG A 77 -41.04 12.78 1.67
N GLU A 78 -42.02 11.87 1.81
CA GLU A 78 -41.75 10.45 2.04
C GLU A 78 -41.10 9.75 0.84
N LEU A 79 -41.18 10.34 -0.36
CA LEU A 79 -40.65 9.74 -1.57
C LEU A 79 -39.12 9.58 -1.53
N PHE A 80 -38.42 10.52 -0.88
CA PHE A 80 -36.99 10.42 -0.66
C PHE A 80 -36.64 9.21 0.21
N ASN A 81 -37.32 9.04 1.34
CA ASN A 81 -37.10 7.91 2.25
C ASN A 81 -37.50 6.59 1.59
N HIS A 82 -38.58 6.58 0.80
CA HIS A 82 -39.01 5.41 0.03
C HIS A 82 -37.94 4.99 -0.98
N GLY A 83 -37.35 5.93 -1.71
CA GLY A 83 -36.21 5.67 -2.59
C GLY A 83 -35.01 5.13 -1.81
N TYR A 84 -34.65 5.77 -0.70
CA TYR A 84 -33.51 5.37 0.12
C TYR A 84 -33.63 3.93 0.66
N GLN A 85 -34.80 3.55 1.19
CA GLN A 85 -35.09 2.18 1.66
C GLN A 85 -35.02 1.13 0.54
N LYS A 86 -35.20 1.57 -0.71
CA LYS A 86 -35.14 0.74 -1.91
C LYS A 86 -33.80 0.80 -2.63
N ASN A 87 -32.80 1.41 -1.99
CA ASN A 87 -31.47 1.64 -2.55
C ASN A 87 -31.46 2.47 -3.85
N VAL A 88 -32.45 3.35 -4.02
CA VAL A 88 -32.54 4.28 -5.16
C VAL A 88 -32.47 5.70 -4.64
N VAL A 89 -31.37 6.40 -4.95
CA VAL A 89 -31.18 7.79 -4.52
C VAL A 89 -31.57 8.72 -5.66
N LEU A 90 -32.55 9.58 -5.42
CA LEU A 90 -32.89 10.65 -6.35
C LEU A 90 -31.78 11.70 -6.32
N VAL A 91 -31.27 12.02 -7.48
CA VAL A 91 -30.23 13.02 -7.67
C VAL A 91 -30.63 13.98 -8.77
N SER A 92 -30.15 15.20 -8.65
CA SER A 92 -30.34 16.27 -9.59
C SER A 92 -28.99 16.74 -10.14
N HIS A 93 -28.97 17.69 -11.07
CA HIS A 93 -27.72 18.16 -11.68
C HIS A 93 -26.71 18.73 -10.67
N THR A 94 -27.20 19.31 -9.57
CA THR A 94 -26.36 19.89 -8.51
C THR A 94 -25.80 18.85 -7.53
N THR A 95 -26.53 17.76 -7.32
CA THR A 95 -26.19 16.72 -6.33
C THR A 95 -25.45 15.53 -6.94
N LEU A 96 -25.63 15.27 -8.23
CA LEU A 96 -24.94 14.20 -8.95
C LEU A 96 -23.42 14.40 -8.91
N MET A 97 -22.93 15.57 -9.34
CA MET A 97 -21.48 15.82 -9.46
C MET A 97 -20.72 15.68 -8.13
N PRO A 98 -21.19 16.26 -7.00
CA PRO A 98 -20.60 16.02 -5.69
C PRO A 98 -20.57 14.54 -5.31
N ILE A 99 -21.66 13.78 -5.53
CA ILE A 99 -21.72 12.35 -5.21
C ILE A 99 -20.70 11.56 -6.04
N LEU A 100 -20.63 11.81 -7.36
CA LEU A 100 -19.65 11.17 -8.24
C LEU A 100 -18.22 11.45 -7.79
N ARG A 101 -17.94 12.70 -7.40
CA ARG A 101 -16.61 13.10 -6.89
C ARG A 101 -16.29 12.42 -5.57
N THR A 102 -17.25 12.31 -4.66
CA THR A 102 -17.08 11.59 -3.39
C THR A 102 -16.75 10.13 -3.65
N VAL A 103 -17.48 9.47 -4.55
CA VAL A 103 -17.20 8.07 -4.93
C VAL A 103 -15.81 7.96 -5.54
N ALA A 104 -15.45 8.83 -6.49
CA ALA A 104 -14.11 8.82 -7.10
C ALA A 104 -12.99 9.03 -6.07
N ASN A 105 -13.19 9.93 -5.11
CA ASN A 105 -12.24 10.16 -4.02
C ASN A 105 -12.11 8.94 -3.10
N LEU A 106 -13.21 8.26 -2.79
CA LEU A 106 -13.17 7.02 -1.99
C LEU A 106 -12.37 5.93 -2.71
N TRP A 107 -12.56 5.75 -4.02
CA TRP A 107 -11.76 4.81 -4.81
C TRP A 107 -10.27 5.17 -4.82
N MET A 108 -9.95 6.46 -4.94
CA MET A 108 -8.56 6.93 -4.90
C MET A 108 -7.92 6.65 -3.53
N ILE A 109 -8.64 6.88 -2.43
CA ILE A 109 -8.17 6.59 -1.08
C ILE A 109 -7.96 5.09 -0.89
N GLU A 110 -8.90 4.25 -1.33
CA GLU A 110 -8.79 2.79 -1.23
C GLU A 110 -7.57 2.27 -2.01
N HIS A 111 -7.39 2.77 -3.23
CA HIS A 111 -6.24 2.41 -4.05
C HIS A 111 -4.92 2.80 -3.37
N SER A 112 -4.84 4.03 -2.85
CA SER A 112 -3.65 4.52 -2.13
C SER A 112 -3.37 3.73 -0.85
N ASN A 113 -4.40 3.36 -0.09
CA ASN A 113 -4.25 2.51 1.09
C ASN A 113 -3.70 1.13 0.75
N ARG A 114 -4.19 0.52 -0.34
CA ARG A 114 -3.68 -0.78 -0.82
C ARG A 114 -2.20 -0.69 -1.20
N GLU A 115 -1.82 0.34 -1.98
CA GLU A 115 -0.43 0.55 -2.37
C GLU A 115 0.48 0.81 -1.15
N ALA A 116 0.03 1.65 -0.21
CA ALA A 116 0.78 1.92 1.02
C ALA A 116 1.04 0.64 1.82
N ARG A 117 0.04 -0.24 1.92
CA ARG A 117 0.17 -1.54 2.59
C ARG A 117 1.19 -2.45 1.90
N GLU A 118 1.13 -2.56 0.58
CA GLU A 118 2.11 -3.35 -0.18
C GLU A 118 3.54 -2.80 -0.04
N ILE A 119 3.71 -1.47 -0.01
CA ILE A 119 5.01 -0.82 0.23
C ILE A 119 5.50 -1.14 1.64
N SER A 120 4.65 -1.04 2.67
CA SER A 120 5.00 -1.38 4.05
C SER A 120 5.45 -2.83 4.20
N GLU A 121 4.75 -3.78 3.57
CA GLU A 121 5.11 -5.20 3.59
C GLU A 121 6.49 -5.42 2.94
N ARG A 122 6.70 -4.89 1.73
CA ARG A 122 8.00 -5.00 1.03
C ARG A 122 9.13 -4.30 1.77
N ALA A 123 8.86 -3.17 2.43
CA ALA A 123 9.85 -2.48 3.25
C ALA A 123 10.29 -3.33 4.45
N GLY A 124 9.37 -4.08 5.06
CA GLY A 124 9.67 -5.05 6.11
C GLY A 124 10.61 -6.16 5.63
N ASP A 125 10.36 -6.73 4.45
CA ASP A 125 11.22 -7.75 3.84
C ASP A 125 12.63 -7.24 3.54
N ILE A 126 12.73 -6.01 3.02
CA ILE A 126 14.02 -5.36 2.77
C ILE A 126 14.77 -5.15 4.08
N TYR A 127 14.09 -4.64 5.12
CA TYR A 127 14.69 -4.44 6.44
C TYR A 127 15.27 -5.74 7.01
N ASN A 128 14.49 -6.82 6.98
CA ASN A 128 14.93 -8.14 7.45
C ASN A 128 16.14 -8.65 6.65
N THR A 129 16.14 -8.44 5.32
CA THR A 129 17.26 -8.83 4.45
C THR A 129 18.54 -8.06 4.78
N VAL A 130 18.44 -6.77 5.06
CA VAL A 130 19.58 -5.93 5.47
C VAL A 130 20.14 -6.37 6.82
N CYS A 131 19.28 -6.65 7.81
CA CYS A 131 19.71 -7.18 9.10
C CYS A 131 20.46 -8.52 8.94
N LEU A 132 19.91 -9.44 8.15
CA LEU A 132 20.55 -10.72 7.87
C LEU A 132 21.91 -10.57 7.15
N LEU A 133 22.02 -9.60 6.24
CA LEU A 133 23.30 -9.27 5.61
C LEU A 133 24.31 -8.74 6.64
N GLY A 134 23.87 -7.87 7.56
CA GLY A 134 24.70 -7.38 8.66
C GLY A 134 25.25 -8.51 9.52
N ASP A 135 24.40 -9.47 9.92
CA ASP A 135 24.82 -10.64 10.71
C ASP A 135 25.86 -11.49 9.96
N ARG A 136 25.66 -11.70 8.65
CA ARG A 136 26.60 -12.44 7.80
C ARG A 136 27.95 -11.72 7.69
N LEU A 137 27.95 -10.40 7.52
CA LEU A 137 29.17 -9.59 7.46
C LEU A 137 29.91 -9.62 8.81
N TYR A 138 29.19 -9.54 9.92
CA TYR A 138 29.76 -9.66 11.27
C TYR A 138 30.43 -11.03 11.47
N ALA A 139 29.73 -12.11 11.12
CA ALA A 139 30.29 -13.46 11.19
C ALA A 139 31.53 -13.63 10.30
N LEU A 140 31.51 -13.05 9.10
CA LEU A 140 32.67 -13.04 8.19
C LEU A 140 33.87 -12.31 8.79
N GLY A 141 33.66 -11.12 9.38
CA GLY A 141 34.72 -10.37 10.07
C GLY A 141 35.40 -11.19 11.16
N ASN A 142 34.61 -11.87 11.99
CA ASN A 142 35.11 -12.77 13.03
C ASN A 142 35.92 -13.96 12.47
N ALA A 143 35.46 -14.55 11.36
CA ALA A 143 36.16 -15.64 10.70
C ALA A 143 37.51 -15.20 10.10
N ILE A 144 37.57 -14.00 9.53
CA ILE A 144 38.82 -13.40 9.02
C ILE A 144 39.80 -13.17 10.16
N SER A 145 39.35 -12.55 11.26
CA SER A 145 40.19 -12.33 12.45
C SER A 145 40.72 -13.65 13.02
N THR A 146 39.87 -14.67 13.14
CA THR A 146 40.28 -16.02 13.58
C THR A 146 41.32 -16.63 12.65
N THR A 147 41.15 -16.50 11.34
CA THR A 147 42.07 -17.06 10.34
C THR A 147 43.43 -16.35 10.39
N ALA A 148 43.43 -15.02 10.51
CA ALA A 148 44.65 -14.23 10.65
C ALA A 148 45.41 -14.60 11.92
N ASN A 149 44.71 -14.79 13.05
CA ASN A 149 45.33 -15.23 14.30
C ASN A 149 46.00 -16.61 14.14
N LYS A 150 45.31 -17.59 13.53
CA LYS A 150 45.89 -18.91 13.26
C LYS A 150 47.12 -18.84 12.35
N TYR A 151 47.07 -17.99 11.32
CA TYR A 151 48.22 -17.76 10.45
C TYR A 151 49.40 -17.19 11.25
N ASN A 152 49.15 -16.17 12.07
CA ASN A 152 50.17 -15.54 12.92
C ASN A 152 50.80 -16.52 13.91
N ASP A 153 50.01 -17.44 14.48
CA ASP A 153 50.53 -18.46 15.39
C ASP A 153 51.48 -19.44 14.67
N VAL A 154 51.15 -19.83 13.44
CA VAL A 154 52.05 -20.66 12.60
C VAL A 154 53.33 -19.90 12.26
N VAL A 155 53.22 -18.63 11.86
CA VAL A 155 54.39 -17.78 11.58
C VAL A 155 55.29 -17.68 12.82
N LYS A 156 54.74 -17.40 14.01
CA LYS A 156 55.50 -17.37 15.27
C LYS A 156 56.18 -18.71 15.56
N ALA A 157 55.49 -19.84 15.37
CA ALA A 157 56.05 -21.17 15.58
C ALA A 157 57.19 -21.51 14.59
N THR A 158 57.15 -20.94 13.38
CA THR A 158 58.25 -21.08 12.42
C THR A 158 59.46 -20.20 12.73
N GLN A 159 59.23 -18.96 13.20
CA GLN A 159 60.29 -17.94 13.33
C GLN A 159 61.02 -17.90 14.68
N GLY A 160 60.49 -18.52 15.74
CA GLY A 160 61.15 -18.51 17.05
C GLY A 160 62.52 -19.20 17.08
N LYS A 161 63.39 -18.81 18.02
CA LYS A 161 64.70 -19.48 18.28
C LYS A 161 64.57 -20.97 18.61
N GLN A 162 63.46 -21.38 19.22
CA GLN A 162 63.08 -22.80 19.42
C GLN A 162 62.14 -23.36 18.33
N GLY A 163 61.74 -22.51 17.39
CA GLY A 163 60.89 -22.81 16.25
C GLY A 163 61.63 -23.55 15.13
N LEU A 164 60.94 -23.76 14.02
CA LEU A 164 61.47 -24.53 12.89
C LEU A 164 62.73 -23.90 12.29
N LEU A 165 62.83 -22.57 12.19
CA LEU A 165 64.04 -21.88 11.72
C LEU A 165 65.27 -22.18 12.58
N GLY A 166 65.13 -22.18 13.91
CA GLY A 166 66.21 -22.55 14.82
C GLY A 166 66.63 -24.02 14.67
N LYS A 167 65.66 -24.91 14.42
CA LYS A 167 65.92 -26.35 14.21
C LYS A 167 66.58 -26.63 12.85
N VAL A 168 66.11 -25.97 11.79
CA VAL A 168 66.63 -26.12 10.43
C VAL A 168 68.04 -25.53 10.32
N SER A 169 68.30 -24.35 10.90
CA SER A 169 69.65 -23.76 10.92
C SER A 169 70.66 -24.62 11.67
N ARG A 170 70.28 -25.20 12.83
CA ARG A 170 71.10 -26.18 13.55
C ARG A 170 71.35 -27.46 12.76
N PHE A 171 70.38 -27.91 11.97
CA PHE A 171 70.56 -29.09 11.11
C PHE A 171 71.45 -28.81 9.91
N GLN A 172 71.33 -27.61 9.31
CA GLN A 172 72.17 -27.18 8.19
C GLN A 172 73.65 -27.11 8.57
N SER A 173 73.99 -26.73 9.81
CA SER A 173 75.39 -26.76 10.28
C SER A 173 75.94 -28.18 10.49
N LEU A 174 75.08 -29.19 10.60
CA LEU A 174 75.45 -30.60 10.81
C LEU A 174 75.48 -31.44 9.52
N SER A 175 74.83 -30.99 8.44
CA SER A 175 74.64 -31.79 7.21
C SER A 175 75.22 -31.11 5.97
N GLN A 176 76.25 -31.71 5.37
CA GLN A 176 76.89 -31.24 4.14
C GLN A 176 76.00 -31.35 2.88
N ARG A 177 74.81 -31.97 2.98
CA ARG A 177 73.86 -32.14 1.86
C ARG A 177 72.68 -31.17 1.89
N ALA A 178 72.57 -30.31 2.91
CA ALA A 178 71.45 -29.39 3.07
C ALA A 178 71.77 -28.00 2.46
N ASN A 179 71.40 -27.79 1.19
CA ASN A 179 71.79 -26.59 0.43
C ASN A 179 70.65 -25.58 0.16
N LYS A 180 69.44 -25.77 0.70
CA LYS A 180 68.32 -24.83 0.55
C LYS A 180 68.07 -24.07 1.86
N SER A 181 67.91 -22.76 1.78
CA SER A 181 67.50 -21.91 2.91
C SER A 181 65.97 -21.85 3.04
N PHE A 182 65.50 -21.58 4.26
CA PHE A 182 64.09 -21.33 4.51
C PHE A 182 63.72 -19.91 4.02
N PRO A 183 62.49 -19.66 3.53
CA PRO A 183 62.09 -18.34 3.06
C PRO A 183 62.09 -17.29 4.18
N ASP A 184 62.78 -16.16 3.96
CA ASP A 184 62.85 -15.02 4.90
C ASP A 184 61.58 -14.13 4.89
N ALA A 185 60.68 -14.35 3.93
CA ALA A 185 59.54 -13.46 3.64
C ALA A 185 58.26 -13.74 4.46
N LEU A 186 58.31 -14.66 5.43
CA LEU A 186 57.17 -14.86 6.32
C LEU A 186 57.12 -13.71 7.31
N ALA A 187 55.97 -13.08 7.49
CA ALA A 187 55.76 -12.05 8.50
C ALA A 187 54.34 -12.19 9.07
N PRO A 188 54.11 -11.85 10.35
CA PRO A 188 52.77 -11.74 10.90
C PRO A 188 51.96 -10.71 10.11
N ILE A 189 50.66 -10.97 9.95
CA ILE A 189 49.70 -10.05 9.35
C ILE A 189 48.89 -9.45 10.49
N GLU A 190 48.73 -8.14 10.56
CA GLU A 190 47.77 -7.55 11.48
C GLU A 190 46.36 -7.65 10.86
N PRO A 191 45.42 -8.39 11.48
CA PRO A 191 44.03 -8.30 11.07
C PRO A 191 43.47 -6.97 11.54
N ASP A 192 43.56 -5.95 10.68
CA ASP A 192 42.90 -4.66 10.89
C ASP A 192 41.41 -4.76 10.56
N VAL A 193 40.72 -5.71 11.21
CA VAL A 193 39.28 -5.88 11.12
C VAL A 193 38.69 -5.29 12.38
N GLU A 194 38.35 -4.00 12.32
CA GLU A 194 37.64 -3.30 13.37
C GLU A 194 36.23 -3.89 13.52
N THR A 195 36.07 -4.83 14.44
CA THR A 195 34.77 -5.42 14.80
C THR A 195 34.06 -4.65 15.90
N ALA A 196 34.60 -3.47 16.29
CA ALA A 196 33.90 -2.56 17.20
C ALA A 196 32.52 -2.29 16.62
N ARG A 197 31.50 -2.32 17.48
CA ARG A 197 30.11 -2.08 17.10
C ARG A 197 30.06 -0.81 16.25
N LEU A 198 29.39 -0.86 15.10
CA LEU A 198 29.02 0.31 14.27
C LEU A 198 28.09 1.30 15.03
N GLU A 199 28.02 1.22 16.36
CA GLU A 199 27.15 2.01 17.23
C GLU A 199 27.39 3.52 17.06
N ASP A 200 28.59 3.94 16.66
CA ASP A 200 28.88 5.35 16.39
C ASP A 200 28.25 5.88 15.08
N ILE A 201 27.68 5.00 14.23
CA ILE A 201 26.89 5.39 13.05
C ILE A 201 25.38 5.41 13.39
N ASN A 202 24.98 4.82 14.51
CA ASN A 202 23.57 4.67 14.91
C ASN A 202 22.94 6.00 15.36
N ASP A 203 23.73 7.01 15.72
CA ASP A 203 23.27 8.37 16.05
C ASP A 203 22.70 9.16 14.84
N GLN A 204 22.71 8.58 13.63
CA GLN A 204 22.14 9.19 12.42
C GLN A 204 20.83 8.55 11.94
N LEU A 205 20.32 7.51 12.61
CA LEU A 205 19.03 6.89 12.24
C LEU A 205 17.88 7.61 12.97
N PRO A 206 16.82 8.04 12.25
CA PRO A 206 15.69 8.71 12.89
C PRO A 206 15.07 7.79 13.95
N PRO A 207 14.64 8.33 15.10
CA PRO A 207 14.13 7.54 16.21
C PRO A 207 12.95 6.69 15.74
N LYS A 208 12.92 5.42 16.15
CA LYS A 208 11.75 4.55 16.00
C LYS A 208 10.53 5.29 16.56
N LYS A 209 9.55 5.58 15.69
CA LYS A 209 8.23 6.03 16.15
C LYS A 209 7.59 4.84 16.87
N THR A 210 7.60 4.90 18.18
CA THR A 210 6.73 4.08 19.04
C THR A 210 5.30 4.54 18.83
N GLU A 211 4.42 3.62 18.43
CA GLU A 211 2.96 3.76 18.57
C GLU A 211 2.56 3.75 20.05
#